data_AF-A0A0U2ZVT8-F1
#
_entry.id   AF-A0A0U2ZVT8-F1
#
_cell.length_a   1.000
_cell.length_b   1.000
_cell.length_c   1.000
_cell.angle_alpha   90.00
_cell.angle_beta   90.00
_cell.angle_gamma   90.00
#
_symmetry.space_group_name_H-M   'P 1'
#
loop_
_entity.id
_entity.type
_entity.pdbx_description
1 polymer ?
#
loop_
_entity_poly.entity_id
_entity_poly.type
_entity_poly.pdbx_seq_one_letter_code
_entity_poly.pdbx_strand_id
1 'polypeptide(L)'
;GLIGGQRFARALQKTSVNNGLNKMGLFDIFKRKKTDVSENSRKEFLLKHGRITEGTILDSETTAGGDEIAYYFYTINGVDFESSDILNEAQKKNPLKYAPGAKVSIRFDPKNHGNSVLD
;
A
#
# COMPACT_ATOMS: atom_id res chain seq x y z
N GLY A 1 -3.65 76.56 -1.30
CA GLY A 1 -3.07 75.60 -0.34
C GLY A 1 -3.52 74.22 -0.74
N LEU A 2 -2.70 73.17 -0.82
CA LEU A 2 -1.95 72.54 0.29
C LEU A 2 -2.91 72.38 1.49
N ILE A 3 -3.22 71.20 2.05
CA ILE A 3 -2.39 70.02 2.34
C ILE A 3 -3.34 68.83 2.59
N GLY A 4 -2.92 67.60 2.25
CA GLY A 4 -3.19 66.45 3.13
C GLY A 4 -3.73 65.19 2.47
N GLY A 5 -2.96 64.10 2.54
CA GLY A 5 -3.55 62.75 2.55
C GLY A 5 -2.86 61.69 1.71
N GLN A 6 -1.59 61.38 2.01
CA GLN A 6 -1.03 60.01 2.12
C GLN A 6 -1.45 58.98 1.05
N ARG A 7 -0.63 58.76 0.02
CA ARG A 7 0.36 57.65 -0.06
C ARG A 7 -0.15 56.34 0.55
N PHE A 8 -0.63 55.42 -0.28
CA PHE A 8 -0.50 54.00 0.02
C PHE A 8 0.18 53.26 -1.12
N ALA A 9 1.31 52.70 -0.73
CA ALA A 9 2.22 51.95 -1.56
C ALA A 9 1.62 50.60 -1.93
N ARG A 10 1.81 50.27 -3.20
CA ARG A 10 1.92 48.93 -3.74
C ARG A 10 2.90 48.11 -2.91
N ALA A 11 2.48 47.00 -2.30
CA ALA A 11 3.36 45.86 -2.00
C ALA A 11 2.57 44.65 -1.50
N LEU A 12 2.60 43.60 -2.34
CA LEU A 12 2.86 42.22 -1.95
C LEU A 12 1.92 41.63 -0.88
N GLN A 13 0.83 41.02 -1.37
CA GLN A 13 0.29 39.83 -0.74
C GLN A 13 1.45 38.84 -0.52
N LYS A 14 1.88 38.70 0.73
CA LYS A 14 2.70 37.58 1.18
C LYS A 14 1.87 36.32 0.98
N THR A 15 2.11 35.65 -0.13
CA THR A 15 1.82 34.22 -0.27
C THR A 15 2.53 33.50 0.87
N SER A 16 1.73 32.93 1.78
CA SER A 16 2.21 31.94 2.73
C SER A 16 2.71 30.76 1.91
N VAL A 17 4.03 30.67 1.78
CA VAL A 17 4.70 29.45 1.32
C VAL A 17 4.50 28.43 2.43
N ASN A 18 3.41 27.68 2.35
CA ASN A 18 3.29 26.44 3.09
C ASN A 18 4.25 25.46 2.43
N ASN A 19 5.48 25.43 2.93
CA ASN A 19 6.41 24.32 2.77
C ASN A 19 5.83 23.12 3.54
N GLY A 20 4.83 22.47 2.94
CA GLY A 20 4.58 21.07 3.15
C GLY A 20 5.08 20.37 1.91
N LEU A 21 6.21 19.66 2.01
CA LEU A 21 6.59 18.67 1.01
C LEU A 21 5.41 17.70 0.87
N ASN A 22 4.54 17.95 -0.10
CA ASN A 22 3.71 16.92 -0.68
C ASN A 22 4.65 16.01 -1.47
N LYS A 23 5.37 15.14 -0.74
CA LYS A 23 5.60 13.80 -1.25
C LYS A 23 4.19 13.24 -1.39
N MET A 24 3.57 13.40 -2.56
CA MET A 24 2.54 12.48 -3.01
C MET A 24 3.22 11.11 -2.98
N GLY A 25 3.14 10.45 -1.83
CA GLY A 25 3.68 9.13 -1.63
C GLY A 25 2.90 8.20 -2.54
N LEU A 26 3.63 7.26 -3.14
CA LEU A 26 3.12 6.14 -3.94
C LEU A 26 2.07 5.27 -3.21
N PHE A 27 1.70 5.62 -1.98
CA PHE A 27 0.83 4.90 -1.06
C PHE A 27 -0.66 5.25 -1.18
N ASP A 28 -1.03 6.31 -1.91
CA ASP A 28 -2.45 6.72 -2.03
C ASP A 28 -3.27 5.87 -3.03
N ILE A 29 -2.64 4.92 -3.72
CA ILE A 29 -3.29 4.08 -4.74
C ILE A 29 -3.98 2.84 -4.13
N PHE A 30 -3.63 2.45 -2.90
CA PHE A 30 -4.10 1.19 -2.31
C PHE A 30 -5.44 1.27 -1.55
N LYS A 31 -6.10 2.43 -1.51
CA LYS A 31 -7.46 2.54 -0.96
C LYS A 31 -8.54 2.14 -1.98
N ARG A 32 -8.60 0.84 -2.33
CA ARG A 32 -9.84 0.24 -2.85
C ARG A 32 -10.47 -0.68 -1.81
N LYS A 33 -11.42 -0.10 -1.08
CA LYS A 33 -12.44 -0.82 -0.29
C LYS A 33 -13.30 -1.66 -1.27
N LYS A 34 -13.21 -2.99 -1.25
CA LYS A 34 -14.15 -3.88 -1.97
C LYS A 34 -14.41 -5.19 -1.21
N THR A 35 -15.57 -5.20 -0.56
CA THR A 35 -16.55 -6.29 -0.44
C THR A 35 -16.02 -7.71 -0.19
N ASP A 36 -16.13 -8.12 1.08
CA ASP A 36 -15.92 -9.44 1.69
C ASP A 36 -16.25 -10.69 0.81
N VAL A 37 -17.29 -10.64 -0.02
CA VAL A 37 -17.70 -11.75 -0.92
C VAL A 37 -16.69 -12.00 -2.06
N SER A 38 -15.96 -10.97 -2.50
CA SER A 38 -14.98 -11.12 -3.59
C SER A 38 -13.66 -11.73 -3.14
N GLU A 39 -13.26 -11.52 -1.88
CA GLU A 39 -11.95 -12.01 -1.39
C GLU A 39 -11.93 -13.53 -1.26
N ASN A 40 -13.00 -14.13 -0.74
CA ASN A 40 -13.06 -15.59 -0.62
C ASN A 40 -13.10 -16.28 -1.99
N SER A 41 -13.92 -15.77 -2.90
CA SER A 41 -13.98 -16.25 -4.29
C SER A 41 -12.64 -16.10 -5.01
N ARG A 42 -11.91 -15.00 -4.75
CA ARG A 42 -10.57 -14.74 -5.30
C ARG A 42 -9.54 -15.73 -4.75
N LYS A 43 -9.55 -15.97 -3.43
CA LYS A 43 -8.69 -16.96 -2.76
C LYS A 43 -8.95 -18.36 -3.29
N GLU A 44 -10.20 -18.78 -3.43
CA GLU A 44 -10.55 -20.08 -4.00
C GLU A 44 -10.07 -20.25 -5.45
N PHE A 45 -10.21 -19.20 -6.27
CA PHE A 45 -9.70 -19.22 -7.64
C PHE A 45 -8.17 -19.38 -7.66
N LEU A 46 -7.45 -18.62 -6.82
CA LEU A 46 -6.00 -18.72 -6.72
C LEU A 46 -5.55 -20.08 -6.20
N LEU A 47 -6.22 -20.64 -5.18
CA LEU A 47 -5.91 -21.99 -4.68
C LEU A 47 -6.03 -23.05 -5.77
N LYS A 48 -6.98 -22.91 -6.70
CA LYS A 48 -7.20 -23.86 -7.82
C LYS A 48 -6.30 -23.63 -9.03
N HIS A 49 -6.01 -22.37 -9.39
CA HIS A 49 -5.38 -22.01 -10.66
C HIS A 49 -4.08 -21.22 -10.54
N GLY A 50 -3.78 -20.72 -9.35
CA GLY A 50 -2.60 -19.91 -9.08
C GLY A 50 -1.31 -20.73 -9.10
N ARG A 51 -0.22 -20.03 -9.41
CA ARG A 51 1.15 -20.55 -9.29
C ARG A 51 1.80 -20.01 -8.03
N ILE A 52 2.79 -20.74 -7.52
CA ILE A 52 3.54 -20.35 -6.33
C ILE A 52 4.88 -19.78 -6.78
N THR A 53 5.27 -18.67 -6.17
CA THR A 53 6.62 -18.10 -6.24
C THR A 53 7.11 -17.77 -4.84
N GLU A 54 8.41 -17.56 -4.71
CA GLU A 54 8.97 -16.91 -3.53
C GLU A 54 8.82 -15.39 -3.66
N GLY A 55 8.49 -14.75 -2.55
CA GLY A 55 8.68 -13.31 -2.38
C GLY A 55 9.24 -12.97 -1.01
N THR A 56 9.31 -11.68 -0.75
CA THR A 56 9.91 -11.12 0.45
C THR A 56 8.97 -10.12 1.09
N ILE A 57 8.82 -10.21 2.40
CA ILE A 57 8.02 -9.25 3.16
C ILE A 57 8.75 -7.90 3.17
N LEU A 58 8.01 -6.85 2.84
CA LEU A 58 8.44 -5.47 2.96
C LEU A 58 8.20 -4.96 4.38
N ASP A 59 6.96 -5.11 4.85
CA ASP A 59 6.52 -4.63 6.16
C ASP A 59 5.26 -5.36 6.62
N SER A 60 4.92 -5.22 7.90
CA SER A 60 3.69 -5.73 8.50
C SER A 60 3.11 -4.68 9.43
N GLU A 61 1.84 -4.31 9.24
CA GLU A 61 1.14 -3.39 10.13
C GLU A 61 -0.07 -4.05 10.81
N THR A 62 -0.33 -3.68 12.05
CA THR A 62 -1.59 -4.03 12.72
C THR A 62 -2.53 -2.84 12.66
N THR A 63 -3.67 -3.02 12.00
CA THR A 63 -4.74 -2.02 11.92
C THR A 63 -5.41 -1.81 13.28
N ALA A 64 -6.12 -0.69 13.44
CA ALA A 64 -6.89 -0.41 14.65
C ALA A 64 -7.97 -1.47 14.98
N GLY A 65 -8.37 -2.28 14.00
CA GLY A 65 -9.32 -3.38 14.17
C GLY A 65 -8.68 -4.70 14.64
N GLY A 66 -7.35 -4.76 14.78
CA GLY A 66 -6.63 -5.99 15.12
C GLY A 66 -6.31 -6.90 13.92
N ASP A 67 -6.61 -6.44 12.69
CA ASP A 67 -6.16 -7.11 11.47
C ASP A 67 -4.69 -6.80 11.21
N GLU A 68 -3.92 -7.84 10.88
CA GLU A 68 -2.51 -7.74 10.54
C GLU A 68 -2.37 -7.82 9.04
N ILE A 69 -1.85 -6.75 8.43
CA ILE A 69 -1.63 -6.61 7.00
C ILE A 69 -0.15 -6.81 6.74
N ALA A 70 0.20 -7.77 5.89
CA ALA A 70 1.57 -7.97 5.42
C ALA A 70 1.73 -7.42 4.01
N TYR A 71 2.72 -6.55 3.84
CA TYR A 71 3.18 -6.02 2.56
C TYR A 71 4.34 -6.85 2.06
N TYR A 72 4.34 -7.19 0.78
CA TYR A 72 5.35 -8.07 0.20
C TYR A 72 5.59 -7.73 -1.27
N PHE A 73 6.76 -8.14 -1.76
CA PHE A 73 7.08 -8.13 -3.19
C PHE A 73 7.53 -9.49 -3.68
N TYR A 74 7.38 -9.73 -4.98
CA TYR A 74 7.83 -10.93 -5.67
C TYR A 74 8.17 -10.62 -7.11
N THR A 75 9.07 -11.41 -7.69
CA THR A 75 9.57 -11.18 -9.04
C THR A 75 9.07 -12.27 -9.98
N ILE A 76 8.40 -11.90 -11.07
CA ILE A 76 7.99 -12.82 -12.14
C ILE A 76 8.64 -12.38 -13.44
N ASN A 77 9.44 -13.26 -14.05
CA ASN A 77 10.16 -12.99 -15.32
C ASN A 77 10.97 -11.67 -15.30
N GLY A 78 11.59 -11.35 -14.16
CA GLY A 78 12.38 -10.12 -13.98
C GLY A 78 11.56 -8.85 -13.75
N VAL A 79 10.24 -8.96 -13.60
CA VAL A 79 9.36 -7.84 -13.22
C VAL A 79 8.95 -8.00 -11.77
N ASP A 80 9.17 -6.96 -10.97
CA ASP A 80 8.78 -6.91 -9.56
C ASP A 80 7.33 -6.49 -9.40
N PHE A 81 6.61 -7.22 -8.56
CA PHE A 81 5.22 -6.97 -8.19
C PHE A 81 5.16 -6.75 -6.69
N GLU A 82 4.47 -5.69 -6.28
CA GLU A 82 4.20 -5.36 -4.88
C GLU A 82 2.72 -5.56 -4.57
N SER A 83 2.41 -6.15 -3.43
CA SER A 83 1.04 -6.37 -2.98
C SER A 83 0.96 -6.44 -1.45
N SER A 84 -0.27 -6.44 -0.94
CA SER A 84 -0.60 -6.61 0.47
C SER A 84 -1.65 -7.70 0.65
N ASP A 85 -1.62 -8.42 1.77
CA ASP A 85 -2.66 -9.38 2.14
C ASP A 85 -2.91 -9.34 3.65
N ILE A 86 -4.14 -9.65 4.05
CA ILE A 86 -4.54 -9.72 5.46
C ILE A 86 -4.22 -11.13 5.97
N LEU A 87 -3.41 -11.20 7.02
CA LEU A 87 -3.04 -12.47 7.65
C LEU A 87 -4.26 -13.11 8.32
N ASN A 88 -4.48 -14.38 8.03
CA ASN A 88 -5.48 -15.18 8.73
C ASN A 88 -5.02 -15.54 10.15
N GLU A 89 -5.92 -16.02 11.00
CA GLU A 89 -5.62 -16.36 12.39
C GLU A 89 -4.49 -17.40 12.56
N ALA A 90 -4.32 -18.30 11.60
CA ALA A 90 -3.22 -19.28 11.63
C ALA A 90 -1.88 -18.63 11.30
N GLN A 91 -1.86 -17.69 10.35
CA GLN A 91 -0.67 -16.93 9.95
C GLN A 91 -0.22 -15.97 11.06
N LYS A 92 -1.17 -15.30 11.74
CA LYS A 92 -0.91 -14.42 12.90
C LYS A 92 -0.20 -15.13 14.06
N LYS A 93 -0.29 -16.47 14.16
CA LYS A 93 0.43 -17.25 15.19
C LYS A 93 1.95 -17.29 14.97
N ASN A 94 2.42 -16.97 13.77
CA ASN A 94 3.84 -16.96 13.43
C ASN A 94 4.27 -15.60 12.84
N PRO A 95 4.29 -14.54 13.66
CA PRO A 95 4.59 -13.18 13.19
C PRO A 95 6.01 -13.06 12.61
N LEU A 96 6.97 -13.87 13.09
CA LEU A 96 8.34 -13.88 12.58
C LEU A 96 8.43 -14.31 11.11
N LYS A 97 7.50 -15.15 10.62
CA LYS A 97 7.41 -15.52 9.20
C LYS A 97 7.00 -14.34 8.32
N TYR A 98 6.32 -13.35 8.90
CA TYR A 98 5.79 -12.17 8.23
C TYR A 98 6.50 -10.88 8.66
N ALA A 99 7.70 -10.99 9.24
CA ALA A 99 8.53 -9.84 9.57
C ALA A 99 9.24 -9.28 8.31
N PRO A 100 9.59 -7.98 8.28
CA PRO A 100 10.37 -7.39 7.19
C PRO A 100 11.61 -8.21 6.81
N GLY A 101 11.78 -8.49 5.52
CA GLY A 101 12.87 -9.29 4.97
C GLY A 101 12.66 -10.81 5.01
N ALA A 102 11.59 -11.31 5.66
CA ALA A 102 11.27 -12.73 5.68
C ALA A 102 10.87 -13.24 4.28
N LYS A 103 11.27 -14.48 3.98
CA LYS A 103 10.89 -15.17 2.74
C LYS A 103 9.54 -15.85 2.90
N VAL A 104 8.65 -15.59 1.95
CA VAL A 104 7.27 -16.09 1.98
C VAL A 104 6.88 -16.71 0.64
N SER A 105 5.98 -17.69 0.71
CA SER A 105 5.34 -18.26 -0.48
C SER A 105 4.16 -17.39 -0.88
N ILE A 106 4.14 -16.99 -2.15
CA ILE A 106 3.09 -16.17 -2.71
C ILE A 106 2.43 -16.94 -3.83
N ARG A 107 1.11 -17.03 -3.75
CA ARG A 107 0.29 -17.63 -4.79
C ARG A 107 -0.30 -16.53 -5.65
N PHE A 108 -0.03 -16.56 -6.94
CA PHE A 108 -0.46 -15.52 -7.90
C PHE A 108 -1.17 -16.12 -9.12
N ASP A 109 -1.99 -15.33 -9.79
CA ASP A 109 -2.62 -15.72 -11.05
C ASP A 109 -1.65 -15.51 -12.24
N PRO A 110 -1.24 -16.55 -12.98
CA PRO A 110 -0.33 -16.41 -14.12
C PRO A 110 -0.93 -15.60 -15.30
N LYS A 111 -2.24 -15.38 -15.34
CA LYS A 111 -2.88 -14.51 -16.35
C LYS A 111 -3.00 -13.06 -15.88
N ASN A 112 -2.97 -12.85 -14.58
CA ASN A 112 -3.03 -11.53 -13.94
C ASN A 112 -2.06 -11.51 -12.76
N HIS A 113 -0.78 -11.25 -13.05
CA HIS A 113 0.28 -11.36 -12.07
C HIS A 113 0.03 -10.50 -10.82
N GLY A 114 -0.65 -9.35 -10.92
CA GLY A 114 -0.95 -8.51 -9.77
C GLY A 114 -2.01 -9.07 -8.80
N ASN A 115 -2.71 -10.16 -9.16
CA ASN A 115 -3.61 -10.85 -8.25
C ASN A 115 -2.85 -11.95 -7.49
N SER A 116 -2.52 -11.66 -6.22
CA SER A 116 -1.76 -12.57 -5.37
C SER A 116 -2.30 -12.68 -3.94
N VAL A 117 -1.91 -13.74 -3.23
CA VAL A 117 -2.19 -14.01 -1.81
C VAL A 117 -1.00 -14.70 -1.15
N LEU A 118 -0.88 -14.54 0.18
CA LEU A 118 0.09 -15.26 0.97
C LEU A 118 -0.37 -16.71 1.20
N ASP A 119 0.51 -17.67 0.93
CA ASP A 119 0.29 -19.11 1.11
C ASP A 119 0.78 -19.59 2.50
#